data_AF-A0A2N1D420-F1
#
_entry.id   AF-A0A2N1D420-F1
#
_cell.length_a   1.000
_cell.length_b   1.000
_cell.length_c   1.000
_cell.angle_alpha   90.00
_cell.angle_beta   90.00
_cell.angle_gamma   90.00
#
_symmetry.space_group_name_H-M   'P 1'
#
loop_
_entity.id
_entity.type
_entity.pdbx_description
1 polymer ?
#
loop_
_entity_poly.entity_id
_entity_poly.type
_entity_poly.pdbx_seq_one_letter_code
_entity_poly.pdbx_strand_id
1 'polypeptide(L)'
;MQSSNARPLTKHENLLRLLFEHADEIIDKLEFLNESARKLDRIEILINGFDGTPGLIEIVEALTYEVNRVERRAGRPSDSDVQNIIIRLARVESILDKSIDDDPTRLRKQQDDSIVLRKLTAFIWLVSLLGLLNLSLLVWWNIAS
;
A
#
# COMPACT_ATOMS: atom_id res chain seq x y z
N MET A 1 -57.22 0.68 -9.97
CA MET A 1 -56.35 1.68 -10.62
C MET A 1 -55.83 1.05 -11.90
N GLN A 2 -56.35 1.49 -13.04
CA GLN A 2 -56.11 0.90 -14.35
C GLN A 2 -54.69 1.19 -14.83
N SER A 3 -54.06 0.15 -15.36
CA SER A 3 -52.87 0.18 -16.18
C SER A 3 -52.96 1.32 -17.21
N SER A 4 -52.04 2.28 -17.14
CA SER A 4 -51.88 3.30 -18.17
C SER A 4 -51.43 2.63 -19.46
N ASN A 5 -52.36 2.50 -20.42
CA ASN A 5 -52.07 2.11 -21.79
C ASN A 5 -51.14 3.15 -22.43
N ALA A 6 -49.83 2.95 -22.31
CA ALA A 6 -48.83 3.79 -22.95
C ALA A 6 -48.92 3.58 -24.47
N ARG A 7 -49.19 4.66 -25.21
CA ARG A 7 -49.11 4.66 -26.68
C ARG A 7 -47.67 4.31 -27.10
N PRO A 8 -47.47 3.55 -28.18
CA PRO A 8 -46.12 3.29 -28.71
C PRO A 8 -45.42 4.62 -29.03
N LEU A 9 -44.17 4.74 -28.55
CA LEU A 9 -43.32 5.91 -28.75
C LEU A 9 -43.13 6.20 -30.24
N THR A 10 -43.21 7.45 -30.61
CA THR A 10 -42.86 7.91 -31.95
C THR A 10 -41.37 7.73 -32.21
N LYS A 11 -40.95 7.64 -33.48
CA LYS A 11 -39.54 7.48 -33.86
C LYS A 11 -38.63 8.55 -33.22
N HIS A 12 -39.13 9.77 -33.06
CA HIS A 12 -38.39 10.89 -32.48
C HIS A 12 -38.26 10.77 -30.95
N GLU A 13 -39.33 10.33 -30.26
CA GLU A 13 -39.28 10.07 -28.82
C GLU A 13 -38.34 8.90 -28.49
N ASN A 14 -38.29 7.87 -29.35
CA ASN A 14 -37.36 6.77 -29.17
C ASN A 14 -35.91 7.20 -29.37
N LEU A 15 -35.65 8.08 -30.35
CA LEU A 15 -34.31 8.67 -30.56
C LEU A 15 -33.88 9.54 -29.38
N LEU A 16 -34.79 10.36 -28.83
CA LEU A 16 -34.52 11.17 -27.64
C LEU A 16 -34.21 10.28 -26.44
N ARG A 17 -34.98 9.22 -26.22
CA ARG A 17 -34.71 8.25 -25.15
C ARG A 17 -33.33 7.63 -25.29
N LEU A 18 -32.98 7.14 -26.48
CA LEU A 18 -31.66 6.56 -26.75
C LEU A 18 -30.53 7.57 -26.51
N LEU A 19 -30.73 8.84 -26.88
CA LEU A 19 -29.77 9.91 -26.61
C LEU A 19 -29.59 10.17 -25.10
N PHE A 20 -30.69 10.21 -24.34
CA PHE A 20 -30.61 10.35 -22.88
C PHE A 20 -29.94 9.14 -22.23
N GLU A 21 -30.27 7.93 -22.67
CA GLU A 21 -29.65 6.71 -22.17
C GLU A 21 -28.13 6.68 -22.43
N HIS A 22 -27.69 7.13 -23.62
CA HIS A 22 -26.26 7.28 -23.90
C HIS A 22 -25.61 8.41 -23.11
N ALA A 23 -26.31 9.52 -22.90
CA ALA A 23 -25.80 10.63 -22.09
C ALA A 23 -25.59 10.20 -20.63
N ASP A 24 -26.55 9.46 -20.06
CA ASP A 24 -26.44 8.89 -18.72
C ASP A 24 -25.27 7.91 -18.62
N GLU A 25 -25.08 7.03 -19.61
CA GLU A 25 -23.93 6.11 -19.64
C GLU A 25 -22.58 6.86 -19.71
N ILE A 26 -22.52 7.98 -20.44
CA ILE A 26 -21.32 8.83 -20.50
C ILE A 26 -21.07 9.49 -19.14
N ILE A 27 -22.12 9.97 -18.46
CA ILE A 27 -22.03 10.59 -17.13
C ILE A 27 -21.48 9.57 -16.12
N ASP A 28 -22.01 8.34 -16.11
CA ASP A 28 -21.55 7.28 -15.21
C ASP A 28 -20.07 6.94 -15.44
N LYS A 29 -19.64 6.86 -16.71
CA LYS A 29 -18.23 6.62 -17.07
C LYS A 29 -17.33 7.77 -16.61
N LEU A 30 -17.79 9.01 -16.73
CA LEU A 30 -17.03 10.18 -16.25
C LEU A 30 -16.91 10.19 -14.73
N GLU A 31 -17.96 9.80 -14.00
CA GLU A 31 -17.90 9.67 -12.55
C GLU A 31 -16.89 8.59 -12.11
N PHE A 32 -16.90 7.44 -12.78
CA PHE A 32 -15.92 6.38 -12.52
C PHE A 32 -14.48 6.83 -12.78
N LEU A 33 -14.23 7.55 -13.88
CA LEU A 33 -12.91 8.07 -14.21
C LEU A 33 -12.44 9.11 -13.17
N ASN A 34 -13.34 9.99 -12.72
CA ASN A 34 -13.03 10.98 -11.70
C ASN A 34 -12.65 10.31 -10.37
N GLU A 35 -13.39 9.29 -9.94
CA GLU A 35 -13.04 8.53 -8.74
C GLU A 35 -11.71 7.77 -8.88
N SER A 36 -11.41 7.28 -10.09
CA SER A 36 -10.13 6.64 -10.39
C SER A 36 -8.97 7.64 -10.35
N ALA A 37 -9.17 8.87 -10.85
CA ALA A 37 -8.17 9.94 -10.77
C ALA A 37 -7.86 10.31 -9.30
N ARG A 38 -8.88 10.45 -8.45
CA ARG A 38 -8.66 10.68 -7.01
C ARG A 38 -7.86 9.58 -6.32
N LYS A 39 -8.06 8.32 -6.73
CA LYS A 39 -7.26 7.19 -6.22
C LYS A 39 -5.82 7.29 -6.67
N LEU A 40 -5.58 7.72 -7.91
CA LEU A 40 -4.23 7.93 -8.44
C LEU A 40 -3.50 9.03 -7.66
N ASP A 41 -4.17 10.16 -7.38
CA ASP A 41 -3.59 11.25 -6.57
C ASP A 41 -3.17 10.76 -5.17
N ARG A 42 -3.99 9.91 -4.54
CA ARG A 42 -3.63 9.31 -3.24
C ARG A 42 -2.41 8.41 -3.33
N ILE A 43 -2.28 7.64 -4.41
CA ILE A 43 -1.10 6.78 -4.63
C ILE A 43 0.14 7.64 -4.85
N GLU A 44 0.02 8.73 -5.61
CA GLU A 44 1.12 9.67 -5.83
C GLU A 44 1.62 10.26 -4.50
N ILE A 45 0.71 10.70 -3.63
CA ILE A 45 1.05 11.21 -2.30
C ILE A 45 1.74 10.14 -1.45
N LEU A 46 1.30 8.88 -1.50
CA LEU A 46 1.96 7.80 -0.75
C LEU A 46 3.36 7.50 -1.27
N ILE A 47 3.56 7.52 -2.59
CA ILE A 47 4.85 7.24 -3.22
C ILE A 47 5.84 8.38 -2.92
N ASN A 48 5.42 9.61 -3.16
CA ASN A 48 6.28 10.80 -3.10
C ASN A 48 6.36 11.42 -1.70
N GLY A 49 5.38 11.16 -0.84
CA GLY A 49 5.20 11.87 0.42
C GLY A 49 4.43 13.18 0.22
N PHE A 50 4.11 13.85 1.32
CA PHE A 50 3.58 15.21 1.33
C PHE A 50 4.32 16.02 2.41
N ASP A 51 4.18 17.35 2.39
CA ASP A 51 4.90 18.25 3.31
C ASP A 51 5.00 17.73 4.75
N GLY A 52 6.23 17.37 5.15
CA GLY A 52 6.56 16.90 6.50
C GLY A 52 6.41 15.39 6.73
N THR A 53 5.90 14.61 5.76
CA THR A 53 5.78 13.15 5.85
C THR A 53 6.56 12.47 4.71
N PRO A 54 7.56 11.63 5.05
CA PRO A 54 8.38 10.96 4.04
C PRO A 54 7.55 9.98 3.21
N GLY A 55 7.75 10.01 1.90
CA GLY A 55 7.13 9.06 0.97
C GLY A 55 7.76 7.67 1.03
N LEU A 56 7.12 6.70 0.39
CA LEU A 56 7.67 5.35 0.25
C LEU A 56 9.07 5.35 -0.37
N ILE A 57 9.35 6.25 -1.33
CA ILE A 57 10.69 6.37 -1.94
C ILE A 57 11.73 6.73 -0.88
N GLU A 58 11.47 7.75 -0.08
CA GLU A 58 12.40 8.22 0.95
C GLU A 58 12.62 7.16 2.03
N ILE A 59 11.56 6.42 2.41
CA ILE A 59 11.66 5.30 3.34
C ILE A 59 12.55 4.18 2.76
N VAL A 60 12.39 3.84 1.48
CA VAL A 60 13.21 2.81 0.82
C VAL A 60 14.67 3.26 0.69
N GLU A 61 14.92 4.52 0.40
CA GLU A 61 16.28 5.09 0.36
C GLU A 61 16.94 5.04 1.75
N ALA A 62 16.23 5.44 2.80
CA ALA A 62 16.71 5.38 4.17
C ALA A 62 17.01 3.93 4.61
N LEU A 63 16.14 2.99 4.26
CA LEU A 63 16.35 1.56 4.53
C LEU A 63 17.58 1.03 3.78
N THR A 64 17.71 1.37 2.49
CA THR A 64 18.84 0.97 1.65
C THR A 64 20.15 1.53 2.20
N TYR A 65 20.14 2.77 2.70
CA TYR A 65 21.29 3.37 3.36
C TYR A 65 21.69 2.59 4.62
N GLU A 66 20.74 2.27 5.50
CA GLU A 66 21.03 1.50 6.71
C GLU A 66 21.50 0.08 6.39
N VAL A 67 20.91 -0.61 5.41
CA VAL A 67 21.38 -1.93 4.95
C VAL A 67 22.83 -1.86 4.46
N ASN A 68 23.15 -0.91 3.57
CA ASN A 68 24.51 -0.71 3.08
C ASN A 68 25.49 -0.39 4.22
N ARG A 69 25.04 0.36 5.23
CA ARG A 69 25.85 0.70 6.40
C ARG A 69 26.09 -0.51 7.29
N VAL A 70 25.09 -1.37 7.48
CA VAL A 70 25.22 -2.64 8.21
C VAL A 70 26.17 -3.57 7.47
N GLU A 71 26.01 -3.75 6.16
CA GLU A 71 26.87 -4.60 5.33
C GLU A 71 28.36 -4.18 5.42
N ARG A 72 28.63 -2.87 5.32
CA ARG A 72 30.01 -2.34 5.49
C ARG A 72 30.58 -2.57 6.89
N ARG A 73 29.73 -2.61 7.93
CA ARG A 73 30.15 -2.87 9.32
C ARG A 73 30.26 -4.37 9.62
N ALA A 74 29.42 -5.20 8.98
CA ALA A 74 29.46 -6.66 9.07
C ALA A 74 30.72 -7.27 8.43
N GLY A 75 31.44 -6.52 7.58
CA GLY A 75 32.80 -6.86 7.16
C GLY A 75 33.83 -6.84 8.30
N ARG A 76 33.49 -6.29 9.49
CA ARG A 76 34.31 -6.27 10.72
C ARG A 76 33.42 -6.15 11.99
N PRO A 77 32.58 -7.13 12.37
CA PRO A 77 31.66 -6.92 13.46
C PRO A 77 32.35 -7.16 14.81
N SER A 78 32.34 -6.14 15.66
CA SER A 78 32.43 -6.34 17.12
C SER A 78 31.01 -6.61 17.64
N ASP A 79 30.86 -7.48 18.64
CA ASP A 79 29.55 -7.91 19.18
C ASP A 79 28.69 -6.72 19.70
N SER A 80 29.36 -5.62 20.07
CA SER A 80 28.72 -4.37 20.48
C SER A 80 28.01 -3.61 19.36
N ASP A 81 28.47 -3.75 18.10
CA ASP A 81 27.90 -3.07 16.94
C ASP A 81 26.57 -3.69 16.51
N VAL A 82 26.46 -5.02 16.62
CA VAL A 82 25.23 -5.76 16.29
C VAL A 82 24.10 -5.40 17.25
N GLN A 83 24.38 -5.33 18.56
CA GLN A 83 23.38 -4.90 19.53
C GLN A 83 22.90 -3.46 19.32
N ASN A 84 23.80 -2.54 18.94
CA ASN A 84 23.42 -1.15 18.66
C ASN A 84 22.49 -1.04 17.44
N ILE A 85 22.73 -1.87 16.42
CA ILE A 85 21.87 -1.96 15.22
C ILE A 85 20.49 -2.51 15.60
N ILE A 86 20.42 -3.59 16.39
CA ILE A 86 19.16 -4.16 16.88
C ILE A 86 18.34 -3.13 17.66
N ILE A 87 18.97 -2.39 18.57
CA ILE A 87 18.30 -1.34 19.36
C ILE A 87 17.77 -0.21 18.47
N ARG A 88 18.51 0.15 17.41
CA ARG A 88 18.08 1.18 16.45
C ARG A 88 16.94 0.70 15.57
N LEU A 89 16.96 -0.55 15.12
CA LEU A 89 15.84 -1.15 14.39
C LEU A 89 14.56 -1.21 15.23
N ALA A 90 14.67 -1.62 16.51
CA ALA A 90 13.54 -1.60 17.44
C ALA A 90 12.99 -0.18 17.67
N ARG A 91 13.85 0.85 17.61
CA ARG A 91 13.41 2.25 17.69
C ARG A 91 12.66 2.67 16.42
N VAL A 92 13.13 2.29 15.24
CA VAL A 92 12.42 2.54 13.97
C VAL A 92 11.06 1.83 13.96
N GLU A 93 11.01 0.57 14.41
CA GLU A 93 9.76 -0.17 14.62
C GLU A 93 8.79 0.58 15.55
N SER A 94 9.27 1.12 16.68
CA SER A 94 8.44 1.89 17.60
C SER A 94 7.90 3.21 17.04
N ILE A 95 8.66 3.87 16.14
CA ILE A 95 8.23 5.10 15.48
C ILE A 95 7.17 4.76 14.42
N LEU A 96 7.35 3.64 13.72
CA LEU A 96 6.40 3.16 12.73
C LEU A 96 5.08 2.74 13.40
N ASP A 97 5.13 2.05 14.54
CA ASP A 97 3.95 1.71 15.33
C ASP A 97 3.22 2.95 15.86
N LYS A 98 3.95 3.99 16.29
CA LYS A 98 3.32 5.26 16.72
C LYS A 98 2.69 6.03 15.57
N SER A 99 3.29 6.01 14.37
CA SER A 99 2.69 6.63 13.18
C SER A 99 1.39 5.95 12.73
N ILE A 100 1.11 4.74 13.22
CA ILE A 100 -0.13 4.00 12.97
C ILE A 100 -1.22 4.38 13.99
N ASP A 101 -0.84 4.78 15.21
CA ASP A 101 -1.77 5.16 16.28
C ASP A 101 -2.18 6.64 16.23
N ASP A 102 -1.33 7.51 15.65
CA ASP A 102 -1.55 8.96 15.52
C ASP A 102 -2.35 9.37 14.25
N ASP A 103 -3.12 8.47 13.63
CA ASP A 103 -4.07 8.84 12.56
C ASP A 103 -5.52 8.93 13.11
N PRO A 104 -5.92 10.06 13.74
CA PRO A 104 -7.24 10.23 14.27
C PRO A 104 -8.21 10.54 13.12
N THR A 105 -8.92 9.49 12.75
CA THR A 105 -10.32 9.51 12.30
C THR A 105 -10.61 9.65 10.80
N ARG A 106 -11.48 8.71 10.35
CA ARG A 106 -12.57 8.89 9.36
C ARG A 106 -12.42 8.36 7.93
N LEU A 107 -11.86 7.18 7.70
CA LEU A 107 -12.35 6.38 6.55
C LEU A 107 -12.47 4.88 6.85
N ARG A 108 -13.61 4.52 7.46
CA ARG A 108 -14.55 3.56 6.86
C ARG A 108 -14.13 2.08 6.89
N LYS A 109 -14.01 1.51 8.09
CA LYS A 109 -14.64 0.28 8.67
C LYS A 109 -15.11 -0.90 7.77
N GLN A 110 -14.69 -0.98 6.52
CA GLN A 110 -15.10 -2.01 5.55
C GLN A 110 -13.89 -2.56 4.76
N GLN A 111 -12.71 -1.96 4.90
CA GLN A 111 -11.48 -2.37 4.21
C GLN A 111 -10.50 -3.15 5.11
N ASP A 112 -10.76 -3.22 6.42
CA ASP A 112 -9.85 -3.71 7.45
C ASP A 112 -9.46 -5.19 7.28
N ASP A 113 -10.41 -6.09 6.97
CA ASP A 113 -10.07 -7.52 6.90
C ASP A 113 -9.12 -7.85 5.75
N SER A 114 -9.21 -7.10 4.64
CA SER A 114 -8.34 -7.32 3.47
C SER A 114 -6.92 -6.76 3.66
N ILE A 115 -6.80 -5.66 4.40
CA ILE A 115 -5.52 -5.01 4.69
C ILE A 115 -4.78 -5.78 5.77
N VAL A 116 -5.49 -6.22 6.81
CA VAL A 116 -4.93 -7.07 7.88
C VAL A 116 -4.43 -8.39 7.28
N LEU A 117 -5.19 -9.03 6.40
CA LEU A 117 -4.76 -10.28 5.75
C LEU A 117 -3.53 -10.07 4.86
N ARG A 118 -3.47 -8.98 4.07
CA ARG A 118 -2.28 -8.64 3.27
C ARG A 118 -1.05 -8.34 4.13
N LYS A 119 -1.22 -7.59 5.22
CA LYS A 119 -0.14 -7.27 6.17
C LYS A 119 0.41 -8.54 6.84
N LEU A 120 -0.48 -9.47 7.22
CA LEU A 120 -0.11 -10.74 7.83
C LEU A 120 0.62 -11.64 6.84
N THR A 121 0.19 -11.66 5.56
CA THR A 121 0.94 -12.39 4.51
C THR A 121 2.32 -11.78 4.24
N ALA A 122 2.44 -10.45 4.20
CA ALA A 122 3.73 -9.78 4.03
C ALA A 122 4.68 -10.08 5.20
N PHE A 123 4.16 -10.11 6.42
CA PHE A 123 4.90 -10.49 7.62
C PHE A 123 5.40 -11.94 7.57
N ILE A 124 4.55 -12.89 7.18
CA ILE A 124 4.94 -14.30 7.01
C ILE A 124 6.04 -14.45 5.95
N TRP A 125 5.90 -13.75 4.82
CA TRP A 125 6.92 -13.78 3.76
C TRP A 125 8.26 -13.20 4.23
N LEU A 126 8.23 -12.11 4.99
CA LEU A 126 9.44 -11.46 5.48
C LEU A 126 10.17 -12.34 6.52
N VAL A 127 9.44 -12.94 7.46
CA VAL A 127 10.00 -13.89 8.43
C VAL A 127 10.56 -15.13 7.74
N SER A 128 9.85 -15.65 6.73
CA SER A 128 10.31 -16.82 5.97
C SER A 128 11.59 -16.51 5.16
N LEU A 129 11.69 -15.31 4.56
CA LEU A 129 12.89 -14.86 3.86
C LEU A 129 14.07 -14.73 4.82
N LEU A 130 13.86 -14.13 5.99
CA LEU A 130 14.88 -13.98 7.02
C LEU A 130 15.38 -15.33 7.54
N GLY A 131 14.46 -16.29 7.73
CA GLY A 131 14.77 -17.66 8.13
C GLY A 131 15.64 -18.39 7.09
N LEU A 132 15.28 -18.29 5.80
CA LEU A 132 16.07 -18.86 4.70
C LEU A 132 17.46 -18.23 4.60
N LEU A 133 17.57 -16.92 4.78
CA LEU A 133 18.82 -16.19 4.71
C LEU A 133 19.75 -16.60 5.86
N ASN A 134 19.22 -16.71 7.08
CA ASN A 134 19.96 -17.25 8.23
C ASN A 134 20.40 -18.71 8.02
N LEU A 135 19.53 -19.57 7.47
CA LEU A 135 19.89 -20.96 7.14
C LEU A 135 21.02 -21.02 6.11
N SER A 136 20.97 -20.17 5.08
CA SER A 136 22.01 -20.12 4.05
C SER A 136 23.36 -19.67 4.62
N LEU A 137 23.37 -18.71 5.55
CA LEU A 137 24.56 -18.26 6.26
C LEU A 137 25.13 -19.34 7.18
N LEU A 138 24.27 -20.10 7.86
CA LEU A 138 24.66 -21.21 8.74
C LEU A 138 25.25 -22.38 7.95
N VAL A 139 24.67 -22.72 6.80
CA VAL A 139 25.19 -23.73 5.88
C VAL A 139 26.54 -23.29 5.31
N TRP A 140 26.69 -22.02 4.91
CA TRP A 140 27.98 -21.49 4.45
C TRP A 140 29.05 -21.58 5.55
N TRP A 141 28.70 -21.17 6.78
CA TRP A 141 29.62 -21.23 7.92
C TRP A 141 30.11 -22.66 8.21
N ASN A 142 29.22 -23.66 8.11
CA ASN A 142 29.56 -25.07 8.30
C ASN A 142 30.39 -25.68 7.15
N ILE A 143 30.31 -25.12 5.95
CA ILE A 143 31.12 -25.55 4.79
C ILE A 143 32.51 -24.88 4.82
N ALA A 144 32.63 -23.72 5.46
CA ALA A 144 33.86 -22.94 5.54
C ALA A 144 34.75 -23.29 6.77
N SER A 145 34.28 -24.15 7.68
CA SER A 145 35.08 -24.70 8.82
C SER A 145 35.58 -26.10 8.51
#